data_AF-A0A519VCJ6-F1
#
_entry.id   AF-A0A519VCJ6-F1
#
_cell.length_a   1.000
_cell.length_b   1.000
_cell.length_c   1.000
_cell.angle_alpha   90.00
_cell.angle_beta   90.00
_cell.angle_gamma   90.00
#
_symmetry.space_group_name_H-M   'P 1'
#
loop_
_entity.id
_entity.type
_entity.pdbx_description
1 polymer ?
#
loop_
_entity_poly.entity_id
_entity_poly.type
_entity_poly.pdbx_seq_one_letter_code
_entity_poly.pdbx_strand_id
1 'polypeptide(L)'
;MAAANADKTPPALLRAIALTANTIRLYFGEKLDSMAAASPARYALQSSTGPAPTVSRATPIGPDFRAVDLSLSTALLPSQPLTVAGARATDCVGNASGALSAAGVALPEAALPGDVVINEVLFNHAQGGVYFVELLNRSLRYVNLQGYQLTNQKASGTGTAIISPGAPYVLAPGHVVALTSDMGSLQAQYPTSSDPAALLAVAGFPALDNSAGSIFIYDATSKELDHYEYDKSQQLSLLSTQAGVSLERIRAAGPSLASNFHSAAGTVGYATPGRPNSQAQDAVGNGQELSMAPELFTPDDDGQQDFTTLNYQLDQPGYVGTVTVYDALGQLTRRLLRNESLPTTGFVQWNGLDEGGRKAAVGYYLVHIELFRPSSGERREYKKTVVVGAQL
;
A
#
# COMPACT_ATOMS: atom_id res chain seq x y z
N MET A 1 25.15 -46.89 13.42
CA MET A 1 25.67 -45.91 12.43
C MET A 1 24.56 -44.91 12.18
N ALA A 2 24.65 -43.71 12.74
CA ALA A 2 23.73 -42.63 12.41
C ALA A 2 24.25 -41.97 11.12
N ALA A 3 23.39 -41.86 10.11
CA ALA A 3 23.72 -41.21 8.85
C ALA A 3 24.09 -39.74 9.11
N ALA A 4 25.28 -39.34 8.65
CA ALA A 4 25.71 -37.96 8.62
C ALA A 4 24.89 -37.22 7.54
N ASN A 5 23.78 -36.62 7.94
CA ASN A 5 23.25 -35.47 7.23
C ASN A 5 24.25 -34.33 7.45
N ALA A 6 25.23 -34.21 6.55
CA ALA A 6 26.13 -33.06 6.52
C ALA A 6 25.31 -31.85 6.08
N ASP A 7 24.84 -31.07 7.05
CA ASP A 7 24.32 -29.74 6.79
C ASP A 7 25.44 -28.88 6.19
N LYS A 8 25.14 -28.20 5.09
CA LYS A 8 26.09 -27.39 4.31
C LYS A 8 25.61 -25.96 4.11
N THR A 9 24.44 -25.63 4.62
CA THR A 9 23.89 -24.30 4.46
C THR A 9 24.45 -23.42 5.57
N PRO A 10 24.99 -22.24 5.28
CA PRO A 10 25.47 -21.33 6.32
C PRO A 10 24.31 -20.51 6.89
N PRO A 11 24.40 -20.05 8.16
CA PRO A 11 23.39 -19.18 8.74
C PRO A 11 23.29 -17.85 7.97
N ALA A 12 22.08 -17.48 7.56
CA ALA A 12 21.77 -16.18 6.97
C ALA A 12 20.99 -15.30 7.95
N LEU A 13 21.35 -14.01 8.04
CA LEU A 13 20.52 -13.02 8.72
C LEU A 13 19.29 -12.73 7.85
N LEU A 14 18.11 -13.07 8.36
CA LEU A 14 16.85 -12.92 7.62
C LEU A 14 16.24 -11.53 7.80
N ARG A 15 16.24 -11.02 9.04
CA ARG A 15 15.70 -9.70 9.38
C ARG A 15 16.16 -9.21 10.75
N ALA A 16 15.98 -7.91 11.00
CA ALA A 16 16.21 -7.25 12.27
C ALA A 16 14.97 -6.43 12.69
N ILE A 17 14.66 -6.39 13.99
CA ILE A 17 13.54 -5.63 14.54
C ILE A 17 13.99 -4.93 15.82
N ALA A 18 13.78 -3.62 15.92
CA ALA A 18 13.90 -2.93 17.19
C ALA A 18 12.67 -3.23 18.07
N LEU A 19 12.88 -3.98 19.15
CA LEU A 19 11.82 -4.32 20.12
C LEU A 19 11.59 -3.18 21.11
N THR A 20 12.66 -2.46 21.45
CA THR A 20 12.66 -1.28 22.32
C THR A 20 13.70 -0.30 21.80
N ALA A 21 13.79 0.88 22.41
CA ALA A 21 14.84 1.83 22.09
C ALA A 21 16.26 1.29 22.35
N ASN A 22 16.44 0.25 23.18
CA ASN A 22 17.77 -0.29 23.50
C ASN A 22 17.94 -1.76 23.11
N THR A 23 16.95 -2.37 22.47
CA THR A 23 16.98 -3.80 22.12
C THR A 23 16.60 -4.01 20.66
N ILE A 24 17.51 -4.59 19.89
CA ILE A 24 17.25 -5.10 18.53
C ILE A 24 17.28 -6.63 18.56
N ARG A 25 16.24 -7.27 18.02
CA ARG A 25 16.22 -8.71 17.78
C ARG A 25 16.60 -9.01 16.34
N LEU A 26 17.58 -9.90 16.18
CA LEU A 26 17.99 -10.47 14.90
C LEU A 26 17.37 -11.86 14.73
N TYR A 27 16.94 -12.20 13.52
CA TYR A 27 16.39 -13.51 13.17
C TYR A 27 17.26 -14.17 12.09
N PHE A 28 17.60 -15.44 12.30
CA PHE A 28 18.47 -16.21 11.43
C PHE A 28 17.76 -17.42 10.84
N GLY A 29 18.17 -17.79 9.62
CA GLY A 29 17.61 -18.95 8.90
C GLY A 29 17.97 -20.29 9.53
N GLU A 30 18.95 -20.31 10.43
CA GLU A 30 19.51 -21.51 11.04
C GLU A 30 19.91 -21.30 12.49
N LYS A 31 20.13 -22.42 13.18
CA LYS A 31 20.58 -22.41 14.58
C LYS A 31 22.03 -21.92 14.63
N LEU A 32 22.29 -20.97 15.51
CA LEU A 32 23.63 -20.42 15.72
C LEU A 32 24.36 -21.18 16.83
N ASP A 33 25.70 -21.21 16.74
CA ASP A 33 26.54 -21.45 17.91
C ASP A 33 26.29 -20.33 18.94
N SER A 34 25.72 -20.70 20.09
CA SER A 34 25.30 -19.75 21.11
C SER A 34 26.46 -19.08 21.84
N MET A 35 27.64 -19.69 21.91
CA MET A 35 28.82 -19.06 22.49
C MET A 35 29.40 -18.02 21.54
N ALA A 36 29.50 -18.34 20.25
CA ALA A 36 29.97 -17.43 19.23
C ALA A 36 29.01 -16.23 19.06
N ALA A 37 27.70 -16.50 18.97
CA ALA A 37 26.66 -15.48 18.80
C ALA A 37 26.48 -14.55 20.01
N ALA A 38 26.98 -14.93 21.19
CA ALA A 38 26.97 -14.06 22.38
C ALA A 38 28.04 -12.96 22.34
N SER A 39 28.94 -12.95 21.35
CA SER A 39 30.00 -11.94 21.23
C SER A 39 29.49 -10.63 20.60
N PRO A 40 29.46 -9.49 21.32
CA PRO A 40 28.97 -8.22 20.78
C PRO A 40 29.79 -7.69 19.60
N ALA A 41 31.10 -7.98 19.59
CA ALA A 41 32.02 -7.57 18.54
C ALA A 41 31.69 -8.16 17.15
N ARG A 42 30.77 -9.14 17.09
CA ARG A 42 30.25 -9.68 15.84
C ARG A 42 29.14 -8.84 15.23
N TYR A 43 28.66 -7.79 15.88
CA TYR A 43 27.51 -7.03 15.39
C TYR A 43 27.88 -5.56 15.29
N ALA A 44 27.71 -5.00 14.11
CA ALA A 44 27.94 -3.59 13.85
C ALA A 44 26.64 -2.96 13.32
N LEU A 45 26.28 -1.81 13.89
CA LEU A 45 25.24 -0.96 13.36
C LEU A 45 25.89 0.12 12.50
N GLN A 46 25.24 0.45 11.39
CA GLN A 46 25.62 1.57 10.54
C GLN A 46 24.43 2.49 10.36
N SER A 47 24.70 3.79 10.38
CA SER A 47 23.73 4.86 10.11
C SER A 47 24.24 5.70 8.95
N SER A 48 23.33 6.16 8.10
CA SER A 48 23.62 7.13 7.04
C SER A 48 23.49 8.59 7.51
N THR A 49 22.90 8.82 8.69
CA THR A 49 22.53 10.16 9.18
C THR A 49 23.30 10.60 10.44
N GLY A 50 24.23 9.78 10.95
CA GLY A 50 25.02 10.14 12.13
C GLY A 50 25.78 8.96 12.76
N PRO A 51 26.25 9.10 14.02
CA PRO A 51 26.90 8.00 14.73
C PRO A 51 25.90 6.88 15.02
N ALA A 52 26.30 5.64 14.73
CA ALA A 52 25.51 4.46 15.05
C ALA A 52 25.71 4.03 16.51
N PRO A 53 24.67 3.54 17.20
CA PRO A 53 24.83 2.95 18.54
C PRO A 53 25.76 1.74 18.52
N THR A 54 26.51 1.54 19.60
CA THR A 54 27.33 0.34 19.76
C THR A 54 26.54 -0.78 20.44
N VAL A 55 26.85 -2.03 20.09
CA VAL A 55 26.28 -3.21 20.75
C VAL A 55 27.05 -3.47 22.05
N SER A 56 26.38 -3.30 23.18
CA SER A 56 26.96 -3.56 24.51
C SER A 56 26.86 -5.02 24.93
N ARG A 57 25.83 -5.74 24.46
CA ARG A 57 25.61 -7.15 24.76
C ARG A 57 24.87 -7.85 23.61
N ALA A 58 25.21 -9.10 23.33
CA ALA A 58 24.46 -9.97 22.44
C ALA A 58 23.98 -11.20 23.24
N THR A 59 22.69 -11.50 23.16
CA THR A 59 22.04 -12.58 23.92
C THR A 59 21.32 -13.53 22.98
N PRO A 60 21.91 -14.69 22.65
CA PRO A 60 21.23 -15.72 21.85
C PRO A 60 20.01 -16.29 22.57
N ILE A 61 18.91 -16.46 21.84
CA ILE A 61 17.62 -16.86 22.38
C ILE A 61 17.42 -18.36 22.19
N GLY A 62 17.47 -19.11 23.28
CA GLY A 62 17.19 -20.55 23.31
C GLY A 62 15.68 -20.88 23.34
N PRO A 63 15.31 -22.16 23.15
CA PRO A 63 16.21 -23.30 22.88
C PRO A 63 16.61 -23.42 21.40
N ASP A 64 15.98 -22.68 20.50
CA ASP A 64 16.21 -22.82 19.06
C ASP A 64 17.46 -22.09 18.56
N PHE A 65 17.94 -21.07 19.28
CA PHE A 65 19.14 -20.29 18.94
C PHE A 65 19.13 -19.72 17.51
N ARG A 66 17.93 -19.43 16.99
CA ARG A 66 17.70 -18.77 15.69
C ARG A 66 17.48 -17.25 15.83
N ALA A 67 17.61 -16.73 17.04
CA ALA A 67 17.48 -15.30 17.30
C ALA A 67 18.54 -14.82 18.30
N VAL A 68 18.90 -13.54 18.19
CA VAL A 68 19.85 -12.86 19.08
C VAL A 68 19.28 -11.50 19.45
N ASP A 69 19.19 -11.21 20.75
CA ASP A 69 18.87 -9.88 21.25
C ASP A 69 20.16 -9.08 21.46
N LEU A 70 20.29 -8.00 20.71
CA LEU A 70 21.35 -7.00 20.85
C LEU A 70 20.88 -5.91 21.80
N SER A 71 21.61 -5.73 22.91
CA SER A 71 21.46 -4.55 23.77
C SER A 71 22.39 -3.44 23.30
N LEU A 72 21.88 -2.22 23.23
CA LEU A 72 22.60 -1.06 22.70
C LEU A 72 23.07 -0.13 23.82
N SER A 73 24.25 0.47 23.65
CA SER A 73 24.81 1.46 24.58
C SER A 73 24.02 2.77 24.62
N THR A 74 23.33 3.09 23.52
CA THR A 74 22.60 4.33 23.32
C THR A 74 21.22 4.00 22.75
N ALA A 75 20.20 4.70 23.24
CA ALA A 75 18.84 4.51 22.76
C ALA A 75 18.71 4.90 21.28
N LEU A 76 18.00 4.07 20.52
CA LEU A 76 17.55 4.36 19.17
C LEU A 76 16.59 5.55 19.19
N LEU A 77 16.73 6.40 18.17
CA LEU A 77 15.73 7.40 17.87
C LEU A 77 14.62 6.76 17.00
N PRO A 78 13.34 7.09 17.23
CA PRO A 78 12.24 6.60 16.41
C PRO A 78 12.43 6.94 14.93
N SER A 79 12.02 6.02 14.05
CA SER A 79 12.00 6.16 12.59
C SER A 79 13.32 6.60 11.94
N GLN A 80 14.45 6.39 12.63
CA GLN A 80 15.78 6.57 12.05
C GLN A 80 16.28 5.23 11.51
N PRO A 81 16.41 5.06 10.18
CA PRO A 81 16.86 3.81 9.60
C PRO A 81 18.33 3.55 9.90
N LEU A 82 18.60 2.32 10.36
CA LEU A 82 19.92 1.76 10.55
C LEU A 82 20.04 0.48 9.74
N THR A 83 21.28 0.05 9.51
CA THR A 83 21.56 -1.30 9.03
C THR A 83 22.35 -2.05 10.09
N VAL A 84 21.98 -3.31 10.33
CA VAL A 84 22.73 -4.22 11.19
C VAL A 84 23.47 -5.21 10.31
N ALA A 85 24.79 -5.21 10.40
CA ALA A 85 25.63 -6.22 9.82
C ALA A 85 26.14 -7.14 10.92
N GLY A 86 25.94 -8.46 10.74
CA GLY A 86 26.65 -9.45 11.51
C GLY A 86 27.98 -9.81 10.83
N ALA A 87 29.05 -9.94 11.59
CA ALA A 87 30.24 -10.67 11.18
C ALA A 87 29.89 -12.17 11.10
N ARG A 88 30.64 -12.91 10.26
CA ARG A 88 30.55 -14.36 10.04
C ARG A 88 29.90 -15.09 11.22
N ALA A 89 28.70 -15.64 11.01
CA ALA A 89 28.06 -16.54 11.96
C ALA A 89 28.59 -17.97 11.75
N THR A 90 28.57 -18.79 12.78
CA THR A 90 28.90 -20.22 12.66
C THR A 90 27.75 -21.00 13.25
N ASP A 91 27.31 -22.06 12.55
CA ASP A 91 26.31 -22.99 13.09
C ASP A 91 26.93 -23.93 14.13
N CYS A 92 26.11 -24.77 14.76
CA CYS A 92 26.58 -25.75 15.74
C CYS A 92 27.49 -26.86 15.15
N VAL A 93 27.57 -26.99 13.82
CA VAL A 93 28.34 -28.03 13.12
C VAL A 93 29.65 -27.47 12.55
N GLY A 94 29.89 -26.15 12.69
CA GLY A 94 31.10 -25.47 12.28
C GLY A 94 31.04 -24.80 10.91
N ASN A 95 29.88 -24.76 10.25
CA ASN A 95 29.71 -24.05 8.98
C ASN A 95 29.73 -22.54 9.24
N ALA A 96 30.78 -21.87 8.77
CA ALA A 96 30.88 -20.42 8.85
C ALA A 96 30.14 -19.75 7.67
N SER A 97 29.30 -18.77 7.96
CA SER A 97 28.77 -17.88 6.93
C SER A 97 29.87 -16.99 6.35
N GLY A 98 29.66 -16.55 5.11
CA GLY A 98 30.41 -15.43 4.53
C GLY A 98 30.15 -14.12 5.29
N ALA A 99 30.39 -12.97 4.66
CA ALA A 99 29.82 -11.74 5.20
C ALA A 99 28.28 -11.90 5.25
N LEU A 100 27.65 -11.70 6.41
CA LEU A 100 26.20 -11.78 6.50
C LEU A 100 25.60 -10.59 5.74
N SER A 101 24.49 -10.83 5.04
CA SER A 101 23.67 -9.76 4.49
C SER A 101 23.26 -8.82 5.62
N ALA A 102 23.39 -7.51 5.39
CA ALA A 102 22.91 -6.52 6.34
C ALA A 102 21.37 -6.52 6.34
N ALA A 103 20.77 -6.29 7.51
CA ALA A 103 19.33 -6.11 7.65
C ALA A 103 19.01 -4.67 8.06
N GLY A 104 18.05 -4.04 7.39
CA GLY A 104 17.51 -2.75 7.81
C GLY A 104 16.77 -2.88 9.14
N VAL A 105 16.87 -1.86 9.99
CA VAL A 105 16.11 -1.75 11.24
C VAL A 105 15.86 -0.29 11.56
N ALA A 106 14.68 0.00 12.11
CA ALA A 106 14.40 1.27 12.74
C ALA A 106 13.53 1.01 13.96
N LEU A 107 13.60 1.88 14.97
CA LEU A 107 12.65 1.86 16.08
C LEU A 107 11.28 2.34 15.58
N PRO A 108 10.23 1.50 15.63
CA PRO A 108 8.91 1.94 15.20
C PRO A 108 8.34 2.98 16.16
N GLU A 109 7.41 3.79 15.66
CA GLU A 109 6.58 4.69 16.46
C GLU A 109 5.10 4.51 16.08
N ALA A 110 4.21 5.09 16.89
CA ALA A 110 2.77 4.96 16.68
C ALA A 110 2.32 5.69 15.41
N ALA A 111 1.46 5.05 14.62
CA ALA A 111 0.81 5.69 13.48
C ALA A 111 -0.22 6.74 13.92
N LEU A 112 -0.36 7.78 13.12
CA LEU A 112 -1.46 8.74 13.17
C LEU A 112 -2.51 8.39 12.11
N PRO A 113 -3.76 8.87 12.26
CA PRO A 113 -4.76 8.75 11.19
C PRO A 113 -4.22 9.28 9.87
N GLY A 114 -4.35 8.47 8.82
CA GLY A 114 -3.79 8.75 7.51
C GLY A 114 -2.31 8.40 7.33
N ASP A 115 -1.58 7.85 8.31
CA ASP A 115 -0.21 7.36 8.09
C ASP A 115 -0.21 6.02 7.34
N VAL A 116 -1.04 5.07 7.81
CA VAL A 116 -1.27 3.77 7.17
C VAL A 116 -2.66 3.79 6.56
N VAL A 117 -2.74 3.60 5.25
CA VAL A 117 -3.98 3.72 4.46
C VAL A 117 -4.22 2.49 3.60
N ILE A 118 -5.47 2.25 3.23
CA ILE A 118 -5.86 1.19 2.31
C ILE A 118 -5.39 1.56 0.90
N ASN A 119 -4.62 0.71 0.24
CA ASN A 119 -3.98 0.98 -1.05
C ASN A 119 -4.60 0.21 -2.21
N GLU A 120 -5.03 -1.02 -1.96
CA GLU A 120 -5.61 -1.90 -2.97
C GLU A 120 -6.59 -2.87 -2.30
N VAL A 121 -7.70 -3.19 -2.96
CA VAL A 121 -8.72 -4.11 -2.44
C VAL A 121 -9.18 -5.06 -3.52
N LEU A 122 -9.02 -6.36 -3.29
CA LEU A 122 -9.67 -7.42 -4.07
C LEU A 122 -10.86 -7.97 -3.29
N PHE A 123 -12.04 -7.41 -3.55
CA PHE A 123 -13.30 -7.79 -2.91
C PHE A 123 -14.12 -8.80 -3.72
N ASN A 124 -13.74 -9.09 -4.97
CA ASN A 124 -14.39 -10.08 -5.83
C ASN A 124 -13.31 -10.97 -6.47
N HIS A 125 -12.89 -12.02 -5.77
CA HIS A 125 -11.83 -12.90 -6.26
C HIS A 125 -12.32 -13.85 -7.36
N ALA A 126 -11.41 -14.32 -8.22
CA ALA A 126 -11.70 -15.40 -9.18
C ALA A 126 -11.95 -16.74 -8.47
N GLN A 127 -12.52 -17.73 -9.17
CA GLN A 127 -12.77 -19.05 -8.58
C GLN A 127 -11.48 -19.67 -8.01
N GLY A 128 -11.53 -20.13 -6.76
CA GLY A 128 -10.36 -20.69 -6.07
C GLY A 128 -9.35 -19.66 -5.55
N GLY A 129 -9.60 -18.36 -5.78
CA GLY A 129 -8.80 -17.26 -5.27
C GLY A 129 -9.13 -16.89 -3.82
N VAL A 130 -8.47 -15.84 -3.35
CA VAL A 130 -8.60 -15.29 -1.99
C VAL A 130 -8.86 -13.79 -2.07
N TYR A 131 -9.50 -13.23 -1.03
CA TYR A 131 -9.57 -11.78 -0.85
C TYR A 131 -8.20 -11.25 -0.41
N PHE A 132 -7.94 -9.97 -0.70
CA PHE A 132 -6.87 -9.25 -0.03
C PHE A 132 -7.21 -7.77 0.16
N VAL A 133 -6.57 -7.18 1.16
CA VAL A 133 -6.54 -5.74 1.40
C VAL A 133 -5.08 -5.35 1.55
N GLU A 134 -4.61 -4.44 0.72
CA GLU A 134 -3.27 -3.89 0.81
C GLU A 134 -3.25 -2.61 1.62
N LEU A 135 -2.24 -2.47 2.47
CA LEU A 135 -1.96 -1.25 3.22
C LEU A 135 -0.72 -0.57 2.68
N LEU A 136 -0.76 0.76 2.57
CA LEU A 136 0.38 1.62 2.28
C LEU A 136 0.72 2.43 3.52
N ASN A 137 2.00 2.43 3.92
CA ASN A 137 2.51 3.43 4.85
C ASN A 137 2.99 4.64 4.05
N ARG A 138 2.18 5.69 3.99
CA ARG A 138 2.52 6.93 3.28
C ARG A 138 3.21 7.98 4.17
N SER A 139 3.46 7.64 5.43
CA SER A 139 4.17 8.49 6.37
C SER A 139 5.69 8.31 6.28
N LEU A 140 6.44 9.13 7.02
CA LEU A 140 7.88 8.94 7.26
C LEU A 140 8.17 8.05 8.48
N ARG A 141 7.14 7.50 9.13
CA ARG A 141 7.29 6.67 10.32
C ARG A 141 7.51 5.23 9.96
N TYR A 142 8.35 4.53 10.71
CA TYR A 142 8.30 3.07 10.71
C TYR A 142 7.16 2.64 11.63
N VAL A 143 6.18 1.89 11.12
CA VAL A 143 4.97 1.54 11.86
C VAL A 143 4.95 0.05 12.14
N ASN A 144 4.84 -0.36 13.40
CA ASN A 144 4.62 -1.75 13.75
C ASN A 144 3.12 -2.07 13.70
N LEU A 145 2.71 -2.93 12.76
CA LEU A 145 1.32 -3.36 12.57
C LEU A 145 0.90 -4.51 13.52
N GLN A 146 1.79 -5.01 14.38
CA GLN A 146 1.43 -6.03 15.36
C GLN A 146 0.25 -5.58 16.22
N GLY A 147 -0.80 -6.40 16.24
CA GLY A 147 -2.00 -6.13 17.03
C GLY A 147 -2.97 -5.15 16.39
N TYR A 148 -2.65 -4.58 15.22
CA TYR A 148 -3.58 -3.73 14.48
C TYR A 148 -4.76 -4.58 13.98
N GLN A 149 -5.87 -3.94 13.68
CA GLN A 149 -7.13 -4.62 13.34
C GLN A 149 -7.51 -4.29 11.91
N LEU A 150 -7.74 -5.33 11.10
CA LEU A 150 -8.43 -5.25 9.83
C LEU A 150 -9.89 -5.62 10.08
N THR A 151 -10.79 -4.66 9.92
CA THR A 151 -12.23 -4.88 10.10
C THR A 151 -12.95 -4.64 8.79
N ASN A 152 -13.87 -5.53 8.42
CA ASN A 152 -14.82 -5.27 7.35
C ASN A 152 -16.25 -5.18 7.90
N GLN A 153 -17.04 -4.28 7.32
CA GLN A 153 -18.46 -4.16 7.56
C GLN A 153 -19.20 -4.38 6.25
N LYS A 154 -20.18 -5.28 6.27
CA LYS A 154 -21.01 -5.64 5.12
C LYS A 154 -22.44 -5.96 5.57
N ALA A 155 -23.35 -6.14 4.61
CA ALA A 155 -24.77 -6.39 4.91
C ALA A 155 -24.99 -7.62 5.82
N SER A 156 -24.15 -8.65 5.69
CA SER A 156 -24.24 -9.87 6.50
C SER A 156 -23.60 -9.75 7.91
N GLY A 157 -23.02 -8.60 8.26
CA GLY A 157 -22.36 -8.36 9.56
C GLY A 157 -20.93 -7.85 9.44
N THR A 158 -20.24 -7.83 10.58
CA THR A 158 -18.86 -7.33 10.73
C THR A 158 -17.90 -8.47 11.00
N GLY A 159 -16.74 -8.46 10.35
CA GLY A 159 -15.63 -9.36 10.63
C GLY A 159 -14.37 -8.57 11.00
N THR A 160 -13.59 -9.07 11.96
CA THR A 160 -12.35 -8.43 12.40
C THR A 160 -11.25 -9.47 12.52
N ALA A 161 -10.07 -9.14 11.99
CA ALA A 161 -8.86 -9.93 12.13
C ALA A 161 -7.73 -9.09 12.75
N ILE A 162 -6.90 -9.74 13.57
CA ILE A 162 -5.72 -9.10 14.17
C ILE A 162 -4.51 -9.35 13.28
N ILE A 163 -3.81 -8.27 12.92
CA ILE A 163 -2.61 -8.30 12.10
C ILE A 163 -1.42 -8.74 12.97
N SER A 164 -0.75 -9.82 12.55
CA SER A 164 0.48 -10.34 13.17
C SER A 164 0.45 -10.43 14.72
N PRO A 165 -0.54 -11.08 15.36
CA PRO A 165 -0.72 -11.04 16.81
C PRO A 165 0.48 -11.60 17.61
N GLY A 166 1.26 -12.50 17.02
CA GLY A 166 2.37 -13.19 17.69
C GLY A 166 3.76 -12.55 17.49
N ALA A 167 3.92 -11.58 16.59
CA ALA A 167 5.23 -11.02 16.27
C ALA A 167 5.16 -9.60 15.70
N PRO A 168 6.19 -8.76 15.90
CA PRO A 168 6.28 -7.48 15.22
C PRO A 168 6.31 -7.62 13.70
N TYR A 169 5.55 -6.76 13.03
CA TYR A 169 5.56 -6.57 11.59
C TYR A 169 5.73 -5.07 11.33
N VAL A 170 6.94 -4.65 10.93
CA VAL A 170 7.25 -3.23 10.75
C VAL A 170 7.08 -2.87 9.28
N LEU A 171 6.07 -2.05 9.00
CA LEU A 171 5.86 -1.44 7.70
C LEU A 171 6.65 -0.13 7.61
N ALA A 172 7.65 -0.11 6.75
CA ALA A 172 8.54 1.04 6.58
C ALA A 172 7.90 2.14 5.71
N PRO A 173 8.40 3.40 5.78
CA PRO A 173 7.93 4.50 4.93
C PRO A 173 7.88 4.13 3.45
N GLY A 174 6.78 4.46 2.78
CA GLY A 174 6.55 4.21 1.35
C GLY A 174 6.30 2.76 0.96
N HIS A 175 6.38 1.80 1.88
CA HIS A 175 6.15 0.39 1.59
C HIS A 175 4.68 0.00 1.72
N VAL A 176 4.35 -1.09 1.03
CA VAL A 176 3.03 -1.73 1.05
C VAL A 176 3.07 -3.12 1.69
N VAL A 177 1.92 -3.60 2.16
CA VAL A 177 1.71 -5.00 2.55
C VAL A 177 0.31 -5.47 2.17
N ALA A 178 0.23 -6.53 1.37
CA ALA A 178 -1.04 -7.19 1.06
C ALA A 178 -1.40 -8.20 2.13
N LEU A 179 -2.48 -7.92 2.87
CA LEU A 179 -3.07 -8.79 3.88
C LEU A 179 -4.03 -9.76 3.19
N THR A 180 -3.89 -11.06 3.45
CA THR A 180 -4.77 -12.08 2.86
C THR A 180 -4.94 -13.29 3.79
N SER A 181 -5.87 -14.20 3.49
CA SER A 181 -6.00 -15.47 4.22
C SER A 181 -4.88 -16.46 3.88
N ASP A 182 -4.37 -16.45 2.64
CA ASP A 182 -3.36 -17.39 2.17
C ASP A 182 -2.44 -16.76 1.11
N MET A 183 -1.16 -16.58 1.45
CA MET A 183 -0.17 -15.94 0.56
C MET A 183 0.13 -16.78 -0.68
N GLY A 184 0.12 -18.12 -0.55
CA GLY A 184 0.41 -19.01 -1.66
C GLY A 184 -0.65 -18.94 -2.76
N SER A 185 -1.92 -18.93 -2.37
CA SER A 185 -3.07 -18.78 -3.28
C SER A 185 -3.09 -17.39 -3.92
N LEU A 186 -2.79 -16.34 -3.15
CA LEU A 186 -2.68 -14.99 -3.70
C LEU A 186 -1.56 -14.90 -4.75
N GLN A 187 -0.37 -15.43 -4.44
CA GLN A 187 0.76 -15.44 -5.37
C GLN A 187 0.52 -16.34 -6.58
N ALA A 188 -0.17 -17.47 -6.42
CA ALA A 188 -0.54 -18.34 -7.54
C ALA A 188 -1.51 -17.64 -8.51
N GLN A 189 -2.43 -16.83 -7.97
CA GLN A 189 -3.38 -16.05 -8.77
C GLN A 189 -2.71 -14.82 -9.43
N TYR A 190 -1.76 -14.19 -8.74
CA TYR A 190 -1.02 -13.01 -9.23
C TYR A 190 0.50 -13.25 -9.17
N PRO A 191 1.08 -13.98 -10.15
CA PRO A 191 2.48 -14.43 -10.08
C PRO A 191 3.54 -13.31 -10.09
N THR A 192 3.16 -12.11 -10.51
CA THR A 192 4.03 -10.93 -10.51
C THR A 192 4.27 -10.40 -9.09
N SER A 193 3.40 -10.75 -8.12
CA SER A 193 3.53 -10.48 -6.69
C SER A 193 4.53 -11.42 -6.04
N SER A 194 5.80 -11.16 -6.33
CA SER A 194 6.92 -12.07 -6.03
C SER A 194 7.71 -11.73 -4.77
N ASP A 195 7.47 -10.57 -4.14
CA ASP A 195 8.11 -10.21 -2.88
C ASP A 195 7.33 -10.80 -1.69
N PRO A 196 7.84 -11.88 -1.05
CA PRO A 196 7.15 -12.48 0.10
C PRO A 196 7.16 -11.57 1.33
N ALA A 197 8.03 -10.55 1.40
CA ALA A 197 8.05 -9.59 2.50
C ALA A 197 6.93 -8.54 2.37
N ALA A 198 6.31 -8.42 1.19
CA ALA A 198 5.19 -7.52 0.93
C ALA A 198 3.83 -8.23 1.01
N LEU A 199 3.80 -9.52 1.36
CA LEU A 199 2.57 -10.31 1.56
C LEU A 199 2.51 -10.78 3.02
N LEU A 200 1.32 -10.77 3.61
CA LEU A 200 1.11 -11.23 4.98
C LEU A 200 -0.18 -12.03 5.11
N ALA A 201 -0.05 -13.31 5.49
CA ALA A 201 -1.18 -14.13 5.89
C ALA A 201 -1.73 -13.64 7.24
N VAL A 202 -3.02 -13.36 7.30
CA VAL A 202 -3.74 -12.94 8.50
C VAL A 202 -4.73 -14.03 8.88
N ALA A 203 -4.50 -14.65 10.04
CA ALA A 203 -5.42 -15.65 10.57
C ALA A 203 -6.81 -15.03 10.82
N GLY A 204 -7.85 -15.68 10.32
CA GLY A 204 -9.22 -15.17 10.42
C GLY A 204 -9.52 -13.97 9.51
N PHE A 205 -8.73 -13.74 8.45
CA PHE A 205 -9.01 -12.71 7.45
C PHE A 205 -10.48 -12.78 7.02
N PRO A 206 -11.25 -11.68 7.16
CA PRO A 206 -12.68 -11.74 6.95
C PRO A 206 -13.01 -11.87 5.47
N ALA A 207 -14.02 -12.67 5.14
CA ALA A 207 -14.58 -12.67 3.79
C ALA A 207 -15.13 -11.26 3.47
N LEU A 208 -14.86 -10.75 2.28
CA LEU A 208 -15.45 -9.50 1.79
C LEU A 208 -16.80 -9.78 1.10
N ASP A 209 -17.53 -8.73 0.73
CA ASP A 209 -18.76 -8.85 -0.06
C ASP A 209 -18.43 -8.49 -1.52
N ASN A 210 -18.90 -9.28 -2.48
CA ASN A 210 -18.55 -9.05 -3.90
C ASN A 210 -19.32 -7.86 -4.51
N SER A 211 -20.23 -7.22 -3.78
CA SER A 211 -20.98 -6.04 -4.22
C SER A 211 -20.49 -4.76 -3.57
N ALA A 212 -20.52 -4.66 -2.24
CA ALA A 212 -20.14 -3.43 -1.54
C ALA A 212 -19.87 -3.69 -0.05
N GLY A 213 -19.02 -2.85 0.54
CA GLY A 213 -18.75 -2.87 1.97
C GLY A 213 -17.72 -1.82 2.37
N SER A 214 -17.41 -1.79 3.66
CA SER A 214 -16.44 -0.87 4.24
C SER A 214 -15.31 -1.65 4.87
N ILE A 215 -14.08 -1.21 4.66
CA ILE A 215 -12.87 -1.74 5.30
C ILE A 215 -12.32 -0.66 6.21
N PHE A 216 -11.97 -1.04 7.44
CA PHE A 216 -11.42 -0.16 8.46
C PHE A 216 -10.10 -0.74 8.97
N ILE A 217 -9.14 0.15 9.18
CA ILE A 217 -7.86 -0.16 9.84
C ILE A 217 -7.83 0.56 11.17
N TYR A 218 -7.70 -0.21 12.25
CA TYR A 218 -7.49 0.34 13.59
C TYR A 218 -6.09 -0.04 14.10
N ASP A 219 -5.50 0.82 14.90
CA ASP A 219 -4.32 0.45 15.67
C ASP A 219 -4.65 -0.54 16.80
N ALA A 220 -3.63 -0.98 17.53
CA ALA A 220 -3.76 -1.92 18.64
C ALA A 220 -4.57 -1.37 19.84
N THR A 221 -4.88 -0.07 19.86
CA THR A 221 -5.72 0.59 20.86
C THR A 221 -7.15 0.86 20.36
N SER A 222 -7.51 0.31 19.19
CA SER A 222 -8.79 0.54 18.50
C SER A 222 -9.01 1.98 18.01
N LYS A 223 -7.94 2.75 17.81
CA LYS A 223 -8.03 4.05 17.15
C LYS A 223 -8.03 3.85 15.64
N GLU A 224 -9.00 4.45 14.95
CA GLU A 224 -9.10 4.38 13.49
C GLU A 224 -7.94 5.12 12.84
N LEU A 225 -7.29 4.46 11.87
CA LEU A 225 -6.22 5.02 11.06
C LEU A 225 -6.71 5.41 9.68
N ASP A 226 -7.53 4.56 9.06
CA ASP A 226 -8.11 4.77 7.73
C ASP A 226 -9.35 3.89 7.55
N HIS A 227 -10.23 4.29 6.63
CA HIS A 227 -11.29 3.43 6.13
C HIS A 227 -11.56 3.69 4.65
N TYR A 228 -12.12 2.70 3.96
CA TYR A 228 -12.49 2.79 2.56
C TYR A 228 -13.79 2.04 2.30
N GLU A 229 -14.72 2.72 1.64
CA GLU A 229 -15.99 2.15 1.19
C GLU A 229 -15.85 1.73 -0.28
N TYR A 230 -15.84 0.42 -0.52
CA TYR A 230 -15.79 -0.13 -1.87
C TYR A 230 -17.21 -0.49 -2.34
N ASP A 231 -17.43 -0.35 -3.64
CA ASP A 231 -18.64 -0.77 -4.34
C ASP A 231 -18.26 -1.25 -5.74
N LYS A 232 -18.92 -2.29 -6.23
CA LYS A 232 -18.66 -2.88 -7.56
C LYS A 232 -18.83 -1.89 -8.71
N SER A 233 -19.61 -0.83 -8.53
CA SER A 233 -19.77 0.25 -9.51
C SER A 233 -18.50 1.09 -9.70
N GLN A 234 -17.54 0.99 -8.77
CA GLN A 234 -16.21 1.60 -8.92
C GLN A 234 -15.33 0.83 -9.91
N GLN A 235 -15.67 -0.43 -10.22
CA GLN A 235 -14.94 -1.15 -11.26
C GLN A 235 -15.35 -0.69 -12.66
N LEU A 236 -14.37 -0.67 -13.56
CA LEU A 236 -14.58 -0.29 -14.94
C LEU A 236 -15.59 -1.26 -15.60
N SER A 237 -16.71 -0.73 -16.10
CA SER A 237 -17.77 -1.55 -16.71
C SER A 237 -17.39 -2.13 -18.07
N LEU A 238 -16.24 -1.73 -18.64
CA LEU A 238 -15.70 -2.26 -19.89
C LEU A 238 -14.97 -3.60 -19.70
N LEU A 239 -14.67 -3.98 -18.45
CA LEU A 239 -14.03 -5.25 -18.14
C LEU A 239 -14.91 -6.42 -18.59
N SER A 240 -14.32 -7.40 -19.27
CA SER A 240 -15.00 -8.64 -19.63
C SER A 240 -15.39 -9.47 -18.40
N THR A 241 -14.66 -9.30 -17.30
CA THR A 241 -14.96 -9.88 -15.99
C THR A 241 -14.48 -8.94 -14.88
N GLN A 242 -15.29 -8.79 -13.85
CA GLN A 242 -14.94 -8.06 -12.62
C GLN A 242 -14.35 -8.99 -11.54
N ALA A 243 -14.46 -10.31 -11.73
CA ALA A 243 -13.88 -11.28 -10.82
C ALA A 243 -12.36 -11.39 -11.05
N GLY A 244 -11.59 -11.32 -9.97
CA GLY A 244 -10.13 -11.29 -10.02
C GLY A 244 -9.54 -9.91 -10.32
N VAL A 245 -10.36 -8.86 -10.35
CA VAL A 245 -9.89 -7.48 -10.57
C VAL A 245 -9.94 -6.72 -9.25
N SER A 246 -8.84 -6.09 -8.85
CA SER A 246 -8.79 -5.26 -7.65
C SER A 246 -9.17 -3.81 -7.94
N LEU A 247 -9.50 -3.06 -6.89
CA LEU A 247 -9.56 -1.61 -6.89
C LEU A 247 -8.26 -1.07 -6.31
N GLU A 248 -7.55 -0.26 -7.09
CA GLU A 248 -6.25 0.34 -6.77
C GLU A 248 -6.39 1.84 -6.51
N ARG A 249 -5.78 2.32 -5.42
CA ARG A 249 -5.63 3.73 -5.13
C ARG A 249 -4.86 4.44 -6.24
N ILE A 250 -5.36 5.59 -6.71
CA ILE A 250 -4.75 6.40 -7.78
C ILE A 250 -3.70 7.35 -7.20
N ARG A 251 -4.07 8.17 -6.21
CA ARG A 251 -3.20 9.14 -5.51
C ARG A 251 -2.86 8.64 -4.11
N ALA A 252 -1.61 8.30 -3.86
CA ALA A 252 -1.12 7.86 -2.54
C ALA A 252 -1.42 8.87 -1.41
N ALA A 253 -1.21 10.16 -1.68
CA ALA A 253 -1.52 11.24 -0.74
C ALA A 253 -3.01 11.63 -0.67
N GLY A 254 -3.84 11.11 -1.57
CA GLY A 254 -5.27 11.43 -1.66
C GLY A 254 -6.12 10.78 -0.55
N PRO A 255 -7.40 11.18 -0.44
CA PRO A 255 -8.32 10.59 0.54
C PRO A 255 -8.73 9.17 0.14
N SER A 256 -9.27 8.40 1.09
CA SER A 256 -9.76 7.02 0.89
C SER A 256 -11.22 7.01 0.41
N LEU A 257 -11.47 7.71 -0.69
CA LEU A 257 -12.80 7.85 -1.30
C LEU A 257 -12.87 7.09 -2.62
N ALA A 258 -14.08 6.69 -3.03
CA ALA A 258 -14.32 5.99 -4.28
C ALA A 258 -13.69 6.66 -5.51
N SER A 259 -13.66 8.00 -5.55
CA SER A 259 -13.04 8.79 -6.64
C SER A 259 -11.51 8.65 -6.74
N ASN A 260 -10.88 8.07 -5.71
CA ASN A 260 -9.44 7.82 -5.66
C ASN A 260 -9.06 6.36 -5.86
N PHE A 261 -9.98 5.55 -6.37
CA PHE A 261 -9.72 4.16 -6.72
C PHE A 261 -10.18 3.85 -8.14
N HIS A 262 -9.48 2.95 -8.82
CA HIS A 262 -9.82 2.46 -10.15
C HIS A 262 -9.51 0.98 -10.27
N SER A 263 -10.14 0.28 -11.21
CA SER A 263 -9.75 -1.09 -11.56
C SER A 263 -8.28 -1.19 -11.92
N ALA A 264 -7.59 -2.20 -11.37
CA ALA A 264 -6.25 -2.56 -11.79
C ALA A 264 -6.23 -2.97 -13.27
N ALA A 265 -5.15 -2.62 -13.96
CA ALA A 265 -5.00 -2.87 -15.38
C ALA A 265 -4.92 -4.37 -15.72
N GLY A 266 -5.52 -4.78 -16.83
CA GLY A 266 -5.42 -6.16 -17.32
C GLY A 266 -3.99 -6.58 -17.68
N THR A 267 -3.17 -5.65 -18.15
CA THR A 267 -1.77 -5.90 -18.57
C THR A 267 -0.85 -6.30 -17.41
N VAL A 268 -1.18 -5.93 -16.17
CA VAL A 268 -0.44 -6.35 -14.97
C VAL A 268 -1.02 -7.62 -14.33
N GLY A 269 -2.11 -8.15 -14.88
CA GLY A 269 -2.82 -9.31 -14.37
C GLY A 269 -4.00 -8.98 -13.44
N TYR A 270 -4.58 -7.78 -13.54
CA TYR A 270 -5.77 -7.33 -12.81
C TYR A 270 -5.62 -7.13 -11.29
N ALA A 271 -4.41 -7.23 -10.74
CA ALA A 271 -4.09 -6.79 -9.38
C ALA A 271 -2.57 -6.61 -9.21
N THR A 272 -2.15 -5.88 -8.19
CA THR A 272 -0.73 -5.61 -7.87
C THR A 272 -0.34 -5.86 -6.40
N PRO A 273 -0.79 -6.94 -5.73
CA PRO A 273 -0.48 -7.10 -4.32
C PRO A 273 1.03 -7.15 -4.06
N GLY A 274 1.51 -6.37 -3.10
CA GLY A 274 2.91 -6.20 -2.77
C GLY A 274 3.72 -5.38 -3.78
N ARG A 275 3.08 -4.66 -4.71
CA ARG A 275 3.72 -3.89 -5.77
C ARG A 275 3.11 -2.49 -5.90
N PRO A 276 3.77 -1.55 -6.60
CA PRO A 276 3.14 -0.29 -6.96
C PRO A 276 1.88 -0.54 -7.81
N ASN A 277 0.79 0.14 -7.47
CA ASN A 277 -0.48 0.12 -8.21
C ASN A 277 -0.24 0.46 -9.69
N SER A 278 -0.89 -0.27 -10.58
CA SER A 278 -0.88 0.01 -12.02
C SER A 278 -1.53 1.35 -12.38
N GLN A 279 -2.50 1.80 -11.57
CA GLN A 279 -3.20 3.07 -11.75
C GLN A 279 -2.57 4.23 -10.96
N ALA A 280 -1.41 4.01 -10.33
CA ALA A 280 -0.73 5.04 -9.53
C ALA A 280 -0.33 6.24 -10.39
N GLN A 281 -0.64 7.42 -9.89
CA GLN A 281 -0.29 8.68 -10.55
C GLN A 281 -0.03 9.74 -9.47
N ASP A 282 1.00 10.55 -9.65
CA ASP A 282 1.30 11.67 -8.76
C ASP A 282 0.30 12.83 -8.95
N ALA A 283 0.19 13.70 -7.94
CA ALA A 283 -0.58 14.92 -8.07
C ALA A 283 0.07 15.84 -9.14
N VAL A 284 -0.62 16.00 -10.26
CA VAL A 284 -0.20 16.88 -11.35
C VAL A 284 -0.90 18.23 -11.19
N GLY A 285 -0.18 19.33 -11.42
CA GLY A 285 -0.78 20.66 -11.32
C GLY A 285 0.10 21.78 -11.87
N ASN A 286 1.44 21.65 -11.81
CA ASN A 286 2.39 22.66 -12.32
C ASN A 286 2.06 24.11 -11.88
N GLY A 287 1.44 24.29 -10.70
CA GLY A 287 0.99 25.59 -10.20
C GLY A 287 -0.29 26.16 -10.85
N GLN A 288 -0.98 25.39 -11.68
CA GLN A 288 -2.28 25.76 -12.23
C GLN A 288 -3.42 25.47 -11.24
N GLU A 289 -4.40 26.36 -11.18
CA GLU A 289 -5.62 26.16 -10.39
C GLU A 289 -6.44 24.94 -10.88
N LEU A 290 -6.48 24.71 -12.20
CA LEU A 290 -7.16 23.58 -12.83
C LEU A 290 -6.36 23.05 -14.01
N SER A 291 -6.13 21.74 -14.07
CA SER A 291 -5.42 21.06 -15.17
C SER A 291 -6.03 19.70 -15.48
N MET A 292 -6.01 19.30 -16.75
CA MET A 292 -6.37 17.94 -17.18
C MET A 292 -5.09 17.13 -17.34
N ALA A 293 -5.05 15.91 -16.79
CA ALA A 293 -3.92 15.01 -16.95
C ALA A 293 -4.35 13.54 -16.99
N PRO A 294 -4.01 12.79 -18.04
CA PRO A 294 -3.52 13.28 -19.34
C PRO A 294 -4.61 14.00 -20.15
N GLU A 295 -4.22 14.86 -21.11
CA GLU A 295 -5.16 15.54 -22.02
C GLU A 295 -5.63 14.63 -23.18
N LEU A 296 -4.97 13.49 -23.38
CA LEU A 296 -5.36 12.40 -24.27
C LEU A 296 -5.32 11.11 -23.47
N PHE A 297 -6.37 10.31 -23.54
CA PHE A 297 -6.44 9.05 -22.82
C PHE A 297 -7.17 7.99 -23.65
N THR A 298 -6.83 6.72 -23.44
CA THR A 298 -7.36 5.55 -24.16
C THR A 298 -8.03 4.63 -23.15
N PRO A 299 -9.38 4.63 -23.02
CA PRO A 299 -10.06 3.79 -22.05
C PRO A 299 -10.17 2.35 -22.56
N ASP A 300 -9.05 1.63 -22.58
CA ASP A 300 -8.92 0.24 -23.02
C ASP A 300 -8.37 -0.71 -21.94
N ASP A 301 -8.12 -0.21 -20.73
CA ASP A 301 -7.72 -0.97 -19.54
C ASP A 301 -6.33 -1.63 -19.69
N ASP A 302 -5.45 -0.99 -20.46
CA ASP A 302 -4.09 -1.46 -20.70
C ASP A 302 -3.09 -0.97 -19.64
N GLY A 303 -3.55 -0.16 -18.68
CA GLY A 303 -2.74 0.45 -17.63
C GLY A 303 -2.01 1.71 -18.07
N GLN A 304 -2.19 2.15 -19.31
CA GLN A 304 -1.58 3.35 -19.87
C GLN A 304 -2.65 4.35 -20.27
N GLN A 305 -2.80 5.38 -19.44
CA GLN A 305 -3.72 6.49 -19.74
C GLN A 305 -5.17 5.99 -19.94
N ASP A 306 -5.65 5.10 -19.08
CA ASP A 306 -7.02 4.54 -19.13
C ASP A 306 -8.11 5.57 -18.79
N PHE A 307 -7.73 6.65 -18.12
CA PHE A 307 -8.61 7.72 -17.70
C PHE A 307 -7.88 9.05 -17.71
N THR A 308 -8.66 10.13 -17.69
CA THR A 308 -8.17 11.48 -17.42
C THR A 308 -8.54 11.93 -16.01
N THR A 309 -7.78 12.86 -15.47
CA THR A 309 -8.08 13.52 -14.20
C THR A 309 -8.12 15.03 -14.37
N LEU A 310 -9.19 15.67 -13.89
CA LEU A 310 -9.21 17.09 -13.61
C LEU A 310 -8.57 17.31 -12.24
N ASN A 311 -7.34 17.80 -12.20
CA ASN A 311 -6.65 18.17 -10.97
C ASN A 311 -6.95 19.63 -10.63
N TYR A 312 -7.18 19.93 -9.35
CA TYR A 312 -7.48 21.28 -8.90
C TYR A 312 -6.70 21.69 -7.65
N GLN A 313 -6.37 22.98 -7.59
CA GLN A 313 -5.79 23.68 -6.45
C GLN A 313 -6.47 25.03 -6.28
N LEU A 314 -7.44 25.10 -5.38
CA LEU A 314 -8.26 26.27 -5.10
C LEU A 314 -7.58 27.20 -4.10
N ASP A 315 -7.81 28.49 -4.24
CA ASP A 315 -7.23 29.55 -3.41
C ASP A 315 -7.77 29.56 -1.98
N GLN A 316 -9.00 29.07 -1.78
CA GLN A 316 -9.71 29.13 -0.51
C GLN A 316 -10.64 27.93 -0.32
N PRO A 317 -10.94 27.53 0.93
CA PRO A 317 -11.93 26.50 1.20
C PRO A 317 -13.38 27.00 0.97
N GLY A 318 -14.31 26.04 0.88
CA GLY A 318 -15.75 26.30 0.82
C GLY A 318 -16.33 26.42 -0.58
N TYR A 319 -15.57 26.04 -1.61
CA TYR A 319 -16.11 25.87 -2.95
C TYR A 319 -16.97 24.62 -3.04
N VAL A 320 -18.02 24.74 -3.86
CA VAL A 320 -18.85 23.67 -4.34
C VAL A 320 -18.65 23.57 -5.85
N GLY A 321 -18.42 22.36 -6.36
CA GLY A 321 -18.06 22.10 -7.75
C GLY A 321 -19.13 21.30 -8.51
N THR A 322 -19.31 21.66 -9.78
CA THR A 322 -19.99 20.82 -10.79
C THR A 322 -19.03 20.61 -11.95
N VAL A 323 -18.89 19.36 -12.39
CA VAL A 323 -18.00 18.99 -13.50
C VAL A 323 -18.79 18.16 -14.49
N THR A 324 -18.91 18.67 -15.72
CA THR A 324 -19.70 18.04 -16.78
C THR A 324 -18.88 17.90 -18.05
N VAL A 325 -18.95 16.73 -18.67
CA VAL A 325 -18.30 16.41 -19.94
C VAL A 325 -19.32 16.47 -21.07
N TYR A 326 -18.99 17.21 -22.12
CA TYR A 326 -19.76 17.34 -23.35
C TYR A 326 -18.95 16.85 -24.54
N ASP A 327 -19.62 16.29 -25.55
CA ASP A 327 -19.00 15.94 -26.82
C ASP A 327 -18.73 17.18 -27.71
N ALA A 328 -18.13 16.97 -28.87
CA ALA A 328 -17.84 18.04 -29.84
C ALA A 328 -19.11 18.75 -30.39
N LEU A 329 -20.30 18.17 -30.23
CA LEU A 329 -21.58 18.76 -30.61
C LEU A 329 -22.26 19.50 -29.44
N GLY A 330 -21.63 19.52 -28.26
CA GLY A 330 -22.18 20.13 -27.04
C GLY A 330 -23.23 19.25 -26.35
N GLN A 331 -23.35 17.97 -26.71
CA GLN A 331 -24.26 17.04 -26.04
C GLN A 331 -23.64 16.51 -24.76
N LEU A 332 -24.47 16.39 -23.72
CA LEU A 332 -24.05 15.84 -22.44
C LEU A 332 -23.55 14.41 -22.62
N THR A 333 -22.30 14.16 -22.27
CA THR A 333 -21.70 12.82 -22.24
C THR A 333 -21.72 12.23 -20.84
N ARG A 334 -21.25 12.98 -19.83
CA ARG A 334 -21.12 12.50 -18.45
C ARG A 334 -21.12 13.64 -17.45
N ARG A 335 -21.79 13.49 -16.31
CA ARG A 335 -21.60 14.35 -15.13
C ARG A 335 -20.68 13.64 -14.14
N LEU A 336 -19.58 14.28 -13.80
CA LEU A 336 -18.55 13.72 -12.90
C LEU A 336 -18.73 14.19 -11.46
N LEU A 337 -19.16 15.44 -11.27
CA LEU A 337 -19.53 16.00 -9.97
C LEU A 337 -20.82 16.80 -10.11
N ARG A 338 -21.67 16.77 -9.08
CA ARG A 338 -22.94 17.51 -9.06
C ARG A 338 -23.10 18.30 -7.78
N ASN A 339 -22.66 19.56 -7.80
CA ASN A 339 -22.78 20.48 -6.67
C ASN A 339 -22.19 19.90 -5.36
N GLU A 340 -20.97 19.40 -5.44
CA GLU A 340 -20.27 18.74 -4.33
C GLU A 340 -19.23 19.65 -3.67
N SER A 341 -19.11 19.57 -2.34
CA SER A 341 -18.10 20.32 -1.60
C SER A 341 -16.69 19.87 -1.98
N LEU A 342 -15.82 20.81 -2.32
CA LEU A 342 -14.45 20.50 -2.72
C LEU A 342 -13.45 20.86 -1.61
N PRO A 343 -12.46 19.99 -1.33
CA PRO A 343 -11.24 20.42 -0.63
C PRO A 343 -10.48 21.48 -1.47
N THR A 344 -9.49 22.13 -0.88
CA THR A 344 -8.66 23.10 -1.62
C THR A 344 -7.73 22.43 -2.63
N THR A 345 -7.46 21.14 -2.48
CA THR A 345 -6.69 20.37 -3.47
C THR A 345 -7.33 19.01 -3.64
N GLY A 346 -7.36 18.51 -4.88
CA GLY A 346 -7.94 17.21 -5.18
C GLY A 346 -8.03 16.99 -6.68
N PHE A 347 -8.78 15.97 -7.07
CA PHE A 347 -9.00 15.65 -8.46
C PHE A 347 -10.36 15.00 -8.69
N VAL A 348 -10.78 15.00 -9.96
CA VAL A 348 -11.98 14.34 -10.46
C VAL A 348 -11.59 13.47 -11.64
N GLN A 349 -11.97 12.20 -11.62
CA GLN A 349 -11.63 11.25 -12.67
C GLN A 349 -12.73 11.14 -13.73
N TRP A 350 -12.33 10.96 -14.99
CA TRP A 350 -13.21 10.47 -16.04
C TRP A 350 -12.56 9.30 -16.79
N ASN A 351 -13.21 8.14 -16.72
CA ASN A 351 -12.79 6.88 -17.34
C ASN A 351 -13.31 6.70 -18.78
N GLY A 352 -13.75 7.78 -19.44
CA GLY A 352 -14.22 7.71 -20.82
C GLY A 352 -15.57 7.04 -21.01
N LEU A 353 -16.36 6.86 -19.95
CA LEU A 353 -17.73 6.35 -20.03
C LEU A 353 -18.76 7.49 -20.10
N ASP A 354 -19.84 7.25 -20.82
CA ASP A 354 -21.03 8.10 -20.81
C ASP A 354 -21.95 7.82 -19.59
N GLU A 355 -23.06 8.56 -19.44
CA GLU A 355 -24.06 8.33 -18.37
C GLU A 355 -24.65 6.91 -18.38
N GLY A 356 -24.66 6.23 -19.53
CA GLY A 356 -25.14 4.86 -19.69
C GLY A 356 -24.08 3.79 -19.45
N GLY A 357 -22.84 4.17 -19.10
CA GLY A 357 -21.72 3.24 -18.90
C GLY A 357 -21.13 2.70 -20.19
N ARG A 358 -21.43 3.32 -21.35
CA ARG A 358 -20.86 2.96 -22.65
C ARG A 358 -19.59 3.77 -22.90
N LYS A 359 -18.64 3.17 -23.61
CA LYS A 359 -17.42 3.87 -24.05
C LYS A 359 -17.79 5.08 -24.92
N ALA A 360 -17.26 6.24 -24.55
CA ALA A 360 -17.37 7.46 -25.33
C ALA A 360 -16.70 7.26 -26.71
N ALA A 361 -17.24 7.91 -27.73
CA ALA A 361 -16.66 7.85 -29.07
C ALA A 361 -15.27 8.49 -29.10
N VAL A 362 -14.43 8.06 -30.03
CA VAL A 362 -13.13 8.71 -30.26
C VAL A 362 -13.36 10.15 -30.72
N GLY A 363 -12.71 11.11 -30.08
CA GLY A 363 -12.86 12.52 -30.43
C GLY A 363 -12.53 13.49 -29.30
N TYR A 364 -12.82 14.76 -29.56
CA TYR A 364 -12.64 15.86 -28.61
C TYR A 364 -13.85 15.98 -27.69
N TYR A 365 -13.58 16.23 -26.42
CA TYR A 365 -14.58 16.47 -25.38
C TYR A 365 -14.26 17.76 -24.63
N LEU A 366 -15.32 18.45 -24.25
CA LEU A 366 -15.28 19.65 -23.43
C LEU A 366 -15.63 19.29 -21.99
N VAL A 367 -14.69 19.49 -21.07
CA VAL A 367 -14.93 19.42 -19.63
C VAL A 367 -15.27 20.82 -19.15
N HIS A 368 -16.50 21.00 -18.72
CA HIS A 368 -17.04 22.23 -18.16
C HIS A 368 -17.03 22.14 -16.64
N ILE A 369 -16.42 23.13 -16.00
CA ILE A 369 -16.23 23.19 -14.55
C ILE A 369 -16.88 24.47 -14.03
N GLU A 370 -17.79 24.32 -13.09
CA GLU A 370 -18.41 25.42 -12.36
C GLU A 370 -18.03 25.31 -10.89
N LEU A 371 -17.43 26.39 -10.36
CA LEU A 371 -17.10 26.54 -8.94
C LEU A 371 -17.96 27.65 -8.34
N PHE A 372 -18.56 27.38 -7.20
CA PHE A 372 -19.39 28.33 -6.47
C PHE A 372 -19.02 28.35 -4.99
N ARG A 373 -18.83 29.54 -4.40
CA ARG A 373 -18.72 29.71 -2.94
C ARG A 373 -20.01 30.29 -2.39
N PRO A 374 -20.84 29.51 -1.69
CA PRO A 374 -22.11 30.01 -1.15
C PRO A 374 -21.95 31.19 -0.19
N SER A 375 -20.84 31.26 0.55
CA SER A 375 -20.59 32.30 1.56
C SER A 375 -20.38 33.69 0.97
N SER A 376 -19.73 33.80 -0.20
CA SER A 376 -19.43 35.06 -0.87
C SER A 376 -20.30 35.31 -2.11
N GLY A 377 -20.98 34.27 -2.61
CA GLY A 377 -21.66 34.30 -3.90
C GLY A 377 -20.71 34.21 -5.10
N GLU A 378 -19.41 34.02 -4.85
CA GLU A 378 -18.38 33.96 -5.89
C GLU A 378 -18.60 32.77 -6.83
N ARG A 379 -18.50 33.01 -8.14
CA ARG A 379 -18.64 32.01 -9.20
C ARG A 379 -17.43 32.05 -10.12
N ARG A 380 -16.88 30.88 -10.43
CA ARG A 380 -15.82 30.71 -11.44
C ARG A 380 -16.24 29.62 -12.42
N GLU A 381 -15.98 29.83 -13.69
CA GLU A 381 -16.33 28.90 -14.76
C GLU A 381 -15.11 28.63 -15.64
N TYR A 382 -14.86 27.36 -15.92
CA TYR A 382 -13.72 26.94 -16.74
C TYR A 382 -14.16 25.92 -17.79
N LYS A 383 -13.39 25.90 -18.87
CA LYS A 383 -13.53 24.96 -19.98
C LYS A 383 -12.17 24.36 -20.27
N LYS A 384 -12.08 23.03 -20.21
CA LYS A 384 -10.88 22.26 -20.57
C LYS A 384 -11.23 21.31 -21.70
N THR A 385 -10.26 21.03 -22.55
CA THR A 385 -10.43 20.07 -23.64
C THR A 385 -9.67 18.80 -23.28
N VAL A 386 -10.26 17.65 -23.60
CA VAL A 386 -9.61 16.34 -23.49
C VAL A 386 -9.97 15.53 -24.73
N VAL A 387 -9.08 14.61 -25.11
CA VAL A 387 -9.28 13.72 -26.26
C VAL A 387 -9.47 12.29 -25.76
N VAL A 388 -10.53 11.63 -26.22
CA VAL A 388 -10.70 10.18 -26.09
C VAL A 388 -10.10 9.53 -27.33
N GLY A 389 -9.06 8.73 -27.15
CA GLY A 389 -8.39 7.98 -28.21
C GLY A 389 -8.84 6.53 -28.31
N ALA A 390 -8.29 5.83 -29.30
CA ALA A 390 -8.29 4.38 -29.39
C ALA A 390 -6.93 3.92 -29.90
N GLN A 391 -6.38 2.86 -29.31
CA GLN A 391 -5.27 2.13 -29.92
C GLN A 391 -5.81 1.30 -31.10
N LEU A 392 -5.07 1.30 -32.21
CA LEU A 392 -5.41 0.63 -33.47
C LEU A 392 -4.87 -0.80 -33.53
#